data_AF-A0A920D8E3-F1
#
_entry.id   AF-A0A920D8E3-F1
#
_cell.length_a   1.000
_cell.length_b   1.000
_cell.length_c   1.000
_cell.angle_alpha   90.00
_cell.angle_beta   90.00
_cell.angle_gamma   90.00
#
_symmetry.space_group_name_H-M   'P 1'
#
loop_
_entity.id
_entity.type
_entity.pdbx_description
1 polymer ?
#
loop_
_entity_poly.entity_id
_entity_poly.type
_entity_poly.pdbx_seq_one_letter_code
_entity_poly.pdbx_strand_id
1 'polypeptide(L)' 'MAKPLEVNEQWLRRIGEALEGIEYGSVHIVVHDGRIVQIERSERRRFDAEPEAGREREARRRNA' A
#
# COMPACT_ATOMS: atom_id res chain seq x y z
N MET A 1 -21.22 -22.78 -16.31
CA MET A 1 -21.28 -21.33 -16.63
C MET A 1 -20.84 -20.58 -15.39
N ALA A 2 -19.82 -19.73 -15.47
CA ALA A 2 -19.35 -18.99 -14.30
C ALA A 2 -20.43 -17.99 -13.86
N LYS A 3 -20.83 -18.02 -12.58
CA LYS A 3 -21.74 -17.03 -12.02
C LYS A 3 -21.13 -15.63 -12.21
N PRO A 4 -21.93 -14.62 -12.60
CA PRO A 4 -21.47 -13.25 -12.60
C PRO A 4 -21.03 -12.87 -11.18
N LEU A 5 -19.87 -12.23 -11.11
CA LEU A 5 -19.27 -11.76 -9.88
C LEU A 5 -20.13 -10.59 -9.37
N GLU A 6 -20.91 -10.82 -8.31
CA GLU A 6 -21.71 -9.75 -7.72
C GLU A 6 -20.82 -8.91 -6.80
N VAL A 7 -20.19 -7.90 -7.40
CA VAL A 7 -19.49 -6.85 -6.64
C VAL A 7 -20.56 -5.93 -6.04
N ASN A 8 -20.90 -6.17 -4.78
CA ASN A 8 -21.86 -5.34 -4.05
C ASN A 8 -21.21 -4.01 -3.58
N GLU A 9 -22.05 -3.08 -3.15
CA GLU A 9 -21.60 -1.77 -2.64
C GLU A 9 -20.73 -1.86 -1.37
N GLN A 10 -20.82 -2.96 -0.61
CA GLN A 10 -19.95 -3.16 0.56
C GLN A 10 -18.51 -3.47 0.12
N TRP A 11 -18.34 -4.26 -0.93
CA TRP A 11 -17.03 -4.54 -1.50
C TRP A 11 -16.41 -3.31 -2.14
N LEU A 12 -17.19 -2.50 -2.86
CA LEU A 12 -16.70 -1.24 -3.40
C LEU A 12 -16.22 -0.29 -2.30
N ARG A 13 -16.96 -0.18 -1.19
CA ARG A 13 -16.52 0.60 -0.02
C ARG A 13 -15.23 0.07 0.58
N ARG A 14 -15.14 -1.24 0.82
CA ARG A 14 -13.93 -1.88 1.35
C ARG A 14 -12.71 -1.71 0.45
N ILE A 15 -12.88 -1.79 -0.86
CA ILE A 15 -11.80 -1.54 -1.82
C ILE A 15 -11.39 -0.06 -1.76
N GLY A 16 -12.35 0.86 -1.68
CA GLY A 16 -12.08 2.29 -1.47
C GLY A 16 -11.26 2.56 -0.21
N GLU A 17 -11.67 1.99 0.93
CA GLU A 17 -10.94 2.07 2.21
C GLU A 17 -9.54 1.45 2.11
N ALA A 18 -9.38 0.34 1.36
CA ALA A 18 -8.08 -0.30 1.16
C ALA A 18 -7.14 0.52 0.28
N LEU A 19 -7.67 1.35 -0.61
CA LEU A 19 -6.92 2.28 -1.46
C LEU A 19 -6.62 3.60 -0.76
N GLU A 20 -7.38 3.95 0.28
CA GLU A 20 -7.21 5.19 1.02
C GLU A 20 -5.83 5.25 1.70
N GLY A 21 -5.07 6.32 1.42
CA GLY A 21 -3.72 6.51 1.96
C GLY A 21 -2.60 5.80 1.20
N ILE A 22 -2.89 5.08 0.11
CA ILE A 22 -1.85 4.52 -0.76
C ILE A 22 -1.40 5.59 -1.76
N GLU A 23 -0.21 6.17 -1.58
CA GLU A 23 0.39 7.08 -2.57
C GLU A 23 0.97 6.32 -3.78
N TYR A 24 1.57 5.16 -3.52
CA TYR A 24 2.11 4.26 -4.56
C TYR A 24 1.89 2.82 -4.13
N GLY A 25 1.20 2.01 -4.94
CA GLY A 25 0.90 0.65 -4.57
C GLY A 25 -0.02 -0.07 -5.55
N SER A 26 -0.50 -1.23 -5.14
CA SER A 26 -1.45 -2.06 -5.89
C SER A 26 -2.38 -2.80 -4.94
N VAL A 27 -3.64 -2.95 -5.33
CA VAL A 27 -4.61 -3.81 -4.66
C VAL A 27 -4.91 -5.01 -5.56
N HIS A 28 -4.69 -6.22 -5.04
CA HIS A 28 -4.96 -7.47 -5.73
C HIS A 28 -6.20 -8.13 -5.12
N ILE A 29 -7.18 -8.46 -5.96
CA ILE A 29 -8.44 -9.06 -5.51
C ILE A 29 -8.55 -10.45 -6.13
N VAL A 30 -8.68 -11.47 -5.28
CA VAL A 30 -8.85 -12.86 -5.72
C VAL A 30 -10.30 -13.26 -5.56
N VAL A 31 -10.87 -13.83 -6.61
CA VAL A 31 -12.25 -14.27 -6.65
C VAL A 31 -12.30 -15.76 -6.98
N HIS A 32 -13.00 -16.51 -6.14
CA HIS A 32 -13.36 -17.90 -6.39
C HIS A 32 -14.88 -18.07 -6.32
N ASP A 33 -15.44 -18.82 -7.27
CA ASP A 33 -16.88 -19.11 -7.33
C ASP A 33 -17.80 -17.87 -7.26
N GLY A 34 -17.38 -16.78 -7.92
CA GLY A 34 -18.13 -15.53 -7.95
C GLY A 34 -18.11 -14.72 -6.65
N ARG A 35 -17.27 -15.11 -5.67
CA ARG A 35 -17.10 -14.41 -4.39
C ARG A 35 -15.65 -13.96 -4.21
N ILE A 36 -15.48 -12.73 -3.75
CA ILE A 36 -14.16 -12.23 -3.34
C ILE A 36 -13.74 -13.01 -2.09
N VAL A 37 -12.61 -13.72 -2.21
CA VAL A 37 -12.05 -14.54 -1.12
C VAL A 37 -10.85 -13.88 -0.45
N GLN A 38 -10.13 -13.02 -1.18
CA GLN A 38 -8.90 -12.39 -0.70
C GLN A 38 -8.75 -11.01 -1.30
N ILE A 39 -8.30 -10.07 -0.48
CA ILE A 39 -7.84 -8.75 -0.89
C ILE A 39 -6.45 -8.56 -0.32
N GLU A 40 -5.49 -8.31 -1.18
CA GLU A 40 -4.11 -8.06 -0.81
C GLU A 40 -3.75 -6.61 -1.18
N ARG A 41 -3.32 -5.84 -0.19
CA ARG A 41 -2.86 -4.46 -0.39
C ARG A 41 -1.34 -4.46 -0.36
N SER A 42 -0.72 -3.91 -1.39
CA SER A 42 0.72 -3.68 -1.44
C SER A 42 0.98 -2.19 -1.54
N GLU A 43 1.60 -1.63 -0.51
CA GLU A 43 1.97 -0.22 -0.44
C GLU A 43 3.49 -0.11 -0.60
N ARG A 44 3.93 0.80 -1.48
CA ARG A 44 5.34 1.01 -1.76
C ARG A 44 5.72 2.42 -1.33
N ARG A 45 6.11 2.56 -0.06
CA ARG A 45 6.71 3.81 0.43
C ARG A 45 8.13 3.95 -0.07
N ARG A 46 8.42 5.09 -0.71
CA ARG A 46 9.80 5.54 -0.90
C ARG A 46 10.23 6.17 0.41
N PHE A 47 11.12 5.52 1.12
CA PHE A 47 11.91 6.20 2.13
C PHE A 47 12.95 6.98 1.35
N ASP A 48 12.64 8.25 1.01
CA ASP A 48 13.68 9.15 0.54
C ASP A 48 14.78 9.12 1.60
N ALA A 49 15.98 8.71 1.18
CA ALA A 49 17.13 8.57 2.06
C ALA A 49 17.23 9.84 2.89
N GLU A 50 17.33 9.68 4.22
CA GLU A 50 17.44 10.78 5.16
C GLU A 50 18.32 11.88 4.58
N PRO A 51 17.86 13.14 4.52
CA PRO A 51 18.71 14.23 4.06
C PRO A 51 20.00 14.17 4.87
N GLU A 52 21.14 14.14 4.17
CA GLU A 52 22.50 13.98 4.73
C GLU A 52 22.91 15.06 5.76
N ALA A 53 21.97 15.91 6.20
CA ALA A 53 22.14 16.97 7.18
C ALA A 53 22.46 16.47 8.60
N GLY A 54 22.20 15.19 8.91
CA GLY A 54 22.52 14.59 10.22
C GLY A 54 23.96 14.11 10.36
N ARG A 55 24.57 13.60 9.27
CA ARG A 55 25.89 12.95 9.31
C ARG A 55 27.05 13.95 9.38
N GLU A 56 26.87 15.16 8.85
CA GLU A 56 27.92 16.18 8.86
C GLU A 56 28.15 16.78 10.27
N ARG A 57 27.12 16.82 11.13
CA ARG A 57 27.22 17.36 12.49
C ARG A 57 28.02 16.46 13.43
N GLU A 58 28.01 15.14 13.21
CA GLU A 58 28.77 14.18 14.00
C GLU A 58 30.25 14.11 13.58
N ALA A 59 30.54 14.33 12.28
CA ALA A 59 31.91 14.39 11.78
C ALA A 59 32.68 15.63 12.28
N ARG A 60 32.00 16.77 12.49
CA ARG A 60 32.61 17.98 13.07
C ARG A 60 32.86 17.87 14.58
N ARG A 61 32.10 17.04 15.30
CA ARG A 61 32.28 16.82 16.74
C ARG A 61 33.43 15.86 17.08
N ARG A 62 33.82 14.99 16.14
CA ARG A 62 34.92 14.03 16.32
C ARG A 62 36.31 14.60 16.04
N ASN A 63 36.39 15.79 15.44
CA ASN A 63 37.65 16.49 15.13
C ASN A 63 37.88 17.72 16.03
N ALA A 64 37.17 17.82 17.16
CA ALA A 64 37.32 18.88 18.16
C ALA A 64 37.81 18.29 19.49
#